data_AF-A0A0T6W2E3-F1
#
_entry.id   AF-A0A0T6W2E3-F1
#
_cell.length_a   1.000
_cell.length_b   1.000
_cell.length_c   1.000
_cell.angle_alpha   90.00
_cell.angle_beta   90.00
_cell.angle_gamma   90.00
#
_symmetry.space_group_name_H-M   'P 1'
#
loop_
_entity.id
_entity.type
_entity.pdbx_description
1 polymer ?
#
loop_
_entity_poly.entity_id
_entity_poly.type
_entity_poly.pdbx_seq_one_letter_code
_entity_poly.pdbx_strand_id
1 'polypeptide(L)'
;MIVLMAALNGYLARFFSAVIGFSRVSGVAFVVGCAALAISRVCQVMAFFLPLKIFIVIHSGEVPDYFNIFPETMGFREIIVLLSVMVPVVYGLFIALGIVYRWLIDLHLKRFDSNVLVIMGKETPNNKMKRLHNHVSKAFSEAGLVIVSIAVAVFLDLGVAIAWFVLLYANLWLFHKKAFGAEDHDRLTFLNLHRRQFIEYISSANFLVVFAVLAVELVYFDMGVYTAIFLLLVSRMVFQALNRFSVESLYILKFLP
;
A
#
# COMPACT_ATOMS: atom_id res chain seq x y z
N MET A 1 12.33 -25.82 -1.37
CA MET A 1 12.47 -24.47 -0.77
C MET A 1 13.42 -23.59 -1.59
N ILE A 2 14.62 -24.08 -1.94
CA ILE A 2 15.69 -23.33 -2.65
C ILE A 2 15.25 -22.80 -4.03
N VAL A 3 14.64 -23.65 -4.88
CA VAL A 3 14.19 -23.25 -6.23
C VAL A 3 13.12 -22.15 -6.21
N LEU A 4 12.25 -22.18 -5.20
CA LEU A 4 11.16 -21.21 -5.07
C LEU A 4 11.67 -19.85 -4.57
N MET A 5 12.63 -19.84 -3.63
CA MET A 5 13.32 -18.62 -3.21
C MET A 5 14.08 -17.98 -4.37
N ALA A 6 14.71 -18.79 -5.23
CA ALA A 6 15.38 -18.29 -6.44
C ALA A 6 14.39 -17.61 -7.40
N ALA A 7 13.18 -18.14 -7.54
CA ALA A 7 12.17 -17.57 -8.42
C ALA A 7 11.54 -16.27 -7.88
N LEU A 8 11.33 -16.15 -6.56
CA LEU A 8 10.90 -14.89 -5.94
C LEU A 8 12.00 -13.83 -6.06
N ASN A 9 13.25 -14.20 -5.79
CA ASN A 9 14.41 -13.32 -5.98
C ASN A 9 14.55 -12.87 -7.44
N GLY A 10 14.30 -13.78 -8.39
CA GLY A 10 14.29 -13.47 -9.82
C GLY A 10 13.21 -12.44 -10.19
N TYR A 11 11.99 -12.58 -9.65
CA TYR A 11 10.94 -11.58 -9.85
C TYR A 11 11.32 -10.21 -9.26
N LEU A 12 11.76 -10.19 -8.00
CA LEU A 12 12.15 -8.94 -7.33
C LEU A 12 13.29 -8.25 -8.08
N ALA A 13 14.31 -9.00 -8.53
CA ALA A 13 15.40 -8.46 -9.32
C ALA A 13 14.92 -7.83 -10.64
N ARG A 14 13.98 -8.49 -11.35
CA ARG A 14 13.35 -7.94 -12.55
C ARG A 14 12.57 -6.66 -12.25
N PHE A 15 11.76 -6.67 -11.20
CA PHE A 15 11.00 -5.50 -10.75
C PHE A 15 11.91 -4.31 -10.43
N PHE A 16 12.94 -4.52 -9.61
CA PHE A 16 13.90 -3.47 -9.26
C PHE A 16 14.70 -3.00 -10.48
N SER A 17 15.06 -3.88 -11.40
CA SER A 17 15.72 -3.48 -12.64
C SER A 17 14.84 -2.56 -13.51
N ALA A 18 13.54 -2.81 -13.56
CA ALA A 18 12.58 -1.95 -14.26
C ALA A 18 12.46 -0.59 -13.55
N VAL A 19 12.35 -0.58 -12.22
CA VAL A 19 12.32 0.66 -11.40
C VAL A 19 13.58 1.49 -11.63
N ILE A 20 14.76 0.88 -11.60
CA ILE A 20 16.04 1.55 -11.86
C ILE A 20 16.09 2.06 -13.30
N GLY A 21 15.65 1.27 -14.28
CA GLY A 21 15.58 1.66 -15.68
C GLY A 21 14.74 2.92 -15.90
N PHE A 22 13.54 2.98 -15.31
CA PHE A 22 12.70 4.17 -15.37
C PHE A 22 13.27 5.35 -14.58
N SER A 23 13.90 5.09 -13.44
CA SER A 23 14.50 6.14 -12.61
C SER A 23 15.75 6.78 -13.24
N ARG A 24 16.43 6.10 -14.17
CA ARG A 24 17.60 6.66 -14.87
C ARG A 24 17.27 7.77 -15.85
N VAL A 25 16.06 7.77 -16.43
CA VAL A 25 15.67 8.80 -17.40
C VAL A 25 15.23 10.07 -16.70
N SER A 26 14.43 9.96 -15.64
CA SER A 26 14.02 11.12 -14.84
C SER A 26 13.56 10.69 -13.45
N GLY A 27 14.53 10.26 -12.63
CA GLY A 27 14.31 9.74 -11.29
C GLY A 27 13.49 10.66 -10.39
N VAL A 28 13.70 11.98 -10.47
CA VAL A 28 12.94 12.94 -9.65
C VAL A 28 11.45 12.89 -9.98
N ALA A 29 11.05 13.03 -11.25
CA ALA A 29 9.63 13.01 -11.62
C ALA A 29 8.98 11.65 -11.32
N PHE A 30 9.70 10.55 -11.53
CA PHE A 30 9.21 9.20 -11.23
C PHE A 30 9.01 8.99 -9.73
N VAL A 31 10.01 9.28 -8.91
CA VAL A 31 9.98 9.11 -7.44
C VAL A 31 8.96 10.05 -6.82
N VAL A 32 8.95 11.33 -7.19
CA VAL A 32 7.96 12.31 -6.68
C VAL A 32 6.55 11.92 -7.10
N GLY A 33 6.35 11.42 -8.32
CA GLY A 33 5.07 10.86 -8.75
C GLY A 33 4.62 9.70 -7.85
N CYS A 34 5.48 8.70 -7.66
CA CYS A 34 5.17 7.53 -6.83
C CYS A 34 4.93 7.91 -5.36
N ALA A 35 5.68 8.89 -4.83
CA ALA A 35 5.47 9.45 -3.51
C ALA A 35 4.12 10.17 -3.39
N ALA A 36 3.75 11.00 -4.39
CA ALA A 36 2.45 11.66 -4.43
C ALA A 36 1.30 10.65 -4.40
N LEU A 37 1.41 9.54 -5.14
CA LEU A 37 0.42 8.46 -5.08
C LEU A 37 0.37 7.79 -3.69
N ALA A 38 1.51 7.55 -3.06
CA ALA A 38 1.56 6.94 -1.73
C ALA A 38 0.92 7.86 -0.68
N ILE A 39 1.26 9.15 -0.70
CA ILE A 39 0.70 10.17 0.20
C ILE A 39 -0.80 10.32 -0.06
N SER A 40 -1.24 10.31 -1.31
CA SER A 40 -2.67 10.31 -1.67
C SER A 40 -3.41 9.17 -0.97
N ARG A 41 -2.86 7.95 -0.95
CA ARG A 41 -3.47 6.81 -0.24
C ARG A 41 -3.51 7.00 1.27
N VAL A 42 -2.47 7.59 1.86
CA VAL A 42 -2.47 7.93 3.29
C VAL A 42 -3.57 8.96 3.59
N CYS A 43 -3.68 10.03 2.80
CA CYS A 43 -4.76 11.01 2.93
C CYS A 43 -6.14 10.37 2.78
N GLN A 44 -6.31 9.42 1.86
CA GLN A 44 -7.55 8.68 1.70
C GLN A 44 -7.94 7.95 2.99
N VAL A 45 -6.99 7.24 3.62
CA VAL A 45 -7.22 6.53 4.89
C VAL A 45 -7.52 7.51 6.02
N MET A 46 -6.79 8.61 6.11
CA MET A 46 -7.04 9.66 7.10
C MET A 46 -8.43 10.29 6.94
N ALA A 47 -8.86 10.55 5.71
CA ALA A 47 -10.18 11.10 5.40
C ALA A 47 -11.32 10.15 5.84
N PHE A 48 -11.11 8.84 5.75
CA PHE A 48 -12.08 7.86 6.30
C PHE A 48 -12.05 7.76 7.82
N PHE A 49 -10.91 8.07 8.45
CA PHE A 49 -10.74 7.96 9.89
C PHE A 49 -11.27 9.17 10.67
N LEU A 50 -11.16 10.37 10.10
CA LEU A 50 -11.63 11.60 10.74
C LEU A 50 -13.12 11.54 11.13
N PRO A 51 -14.07 11.07 10.28
CA PRO A 51 -15.46 10.88 10.66
C PRO A 51 -15.63 9.92 11.85
N LEU A 52 -14.85 8.82 11.88
CA LEU A 52 -14.90 7.86 12.98
C LEU A 52 -14.47 8.51 14.31
N LYS A 53 -13.41 9.32 14.28
CA LYS A 53 -12.98 10.11 15.46
C LYS A 53 -14.06 11.08 15.92
N ILE A 54 -14.74 11.75 14.99
CA ILE A 54 -15.84 12.66 15.31
C ILE A 54 -16.96 11.91 16.05
N PHE A 55 -17.36 10.73 15.55
CA PHE A 55 -18.38 9.92 16.23
C PHE A 55 -17.96 9.47 17.63
N ILE A 56 -16.69 9.08 17.81
CA ILE A 56 -16.16 8.68 19.12
C ILE A 56 -16.23 9.85 20.10
N VAL A 57 -15.77 11.05 19.69
CA VAL A 57 -15.79 12.25 20.53
C VAL A 57 -17.22 12.67 20.88
N ILE A 58 -18.14 12.65 19.91
CA ILE A 58 -19.55 12.97 20.15
C ILE A 58 -20.17 12.00 21.18
N HIS A 59 -19.82 10.71 21.09
CA HIS A 59 -20.38 9.70 21.98
C HIS A 59 -19.76 9.72 23.39
N SER A 60 -18.46 10.02 23.52
CA SER A 60 -17.79 10.05 24.82
C SER A 60 -18.25 11.21 25.70
N GLY A 61 -18.82 12.28 25.12
CA GLY A 61 -19.28 13.47 25.85
C GLY A 61 -18.16 14.35 26.42
N GLU A 62 -16.95 13.81 26.53
CA GLU A 62 -15.72 14.48 26.96
C GLU A 62 -14.65 14.40 25.87
N VAL A 63 -13.71 15.37 25.89
CA VAL A 63 -12.54 15.38 25.02
C VAL A 63 -11.59 14.27 25.50
N PRO A 64 -11.34 13.23 24.70
CA PRO A 64 -10.46 12.16 25.15
C PRO A 64 -9.02 12.64 25.35
N ASP A 65 -8.30 12.05 26.31
CA ASP A 65 -6.92 12.45 26.70
C ASP A 65 -5.90 12.50 25.55
N TYR A 66 -6.14 11.80 24.44
CA TYR A 66 -5.24 11.84 23.28
C TYR A 66 -5.38 13.11 22.43
N PHE A 67 -6.36 13.98 22.70
CA PHE A 67 -6.49 15.30 22.08
C PHE A 67 -5.59 16.37 22.73
N ASN A 68 -4.72 16.00 23.67
CA ASN A 68 -3.75 16.91 24.31
C ASN A 68 -2.74 17.58 23.33
N ILE A 69 -2.75 17.19 22.06
CA ILE A 69 -2.00 17.85 20.98
C ILE A 69 -2.64 19.21 20.61
N PHE A 70 -3.95 19.35 20.84
CA PHE A 70 -4.65 20.60 20.61
C PHE A 70 -4.45 21.54 21.81
N PRO A 71 -4.44 22.87 21.58
CA PRO A 71 -4.34 23.83 22.66
C PRO A 71 -5.45 23.60 23.70
N GLU A 72 -5.10 23.65 24.98
CA GLU A 72 -6.06 23.51 26.10
C GLU A 72 -7.22 24.53 26.03
N THR A 73 -7.06 25.59 25.25
CA THR A 73 -8.07 26.62 25.00
C THR A 73 -9.20 26.17 24.05
N MET A 74 -9.06 25.04 23.35
CA MET A 74 -10.11 24.54 22.45
C MET A 74 -11.13 23.70 23.24
N GLY A 75 -12.37 24.18 23.27
CA GLY A 75 -13.47 23.40 23.83
C GLY A 75 -13.90 22.23 22.93
N PHE A 76 -14.79 21.41 23.48
CA PHE A 76 -15.33 20.23 22.81
C PHE A 76 -15.98 20.53 21.46
N ARG A 77 -16.73 21.64 21.37
CA ARG A 77 -17.42 22.05 20.12
C ARG A 77 -16.42 22.49 19.06
N GLU A 78 -15.39 23.25 19.45
CA GLU A 78 -14.35 23.71 18.54
C GLU A 78 -13.60 22.52 17.91
N ILE A 79 -13.29 21.50 18.71
CA ILE A 79 -12.63 20.27 18.22
C ILE A 79 -13.51 19.55 17.18
N ILE A 80 -14.81 19.38 17.46
CA ILE A 80 -15.74 18.74 16.51
C ILE A 80 -15.81 19.54 15.20
N VAL A 81 -15.92 20.87 15.28
CA VAL A 81 -15.96 21.73 14.08
C VAL A 81 -14.65 21.61 13.30
N LEU A 82 -13.50 21.66 13.98
CA LEU A 82 -12.19 21.51 13.36
C LEU A 82 -12.05 20.17 12.63
N LEU A 83 -12.37 19.06 13.31
CA LEU A 83 -12.34 17.73 12.70
C LEU A 83 -13.28 17.64 11.50
N SER A 84 -14.48 18.22 11.60
CA SER A 84 -15.47 18.23 10.51
C SER A 84 -14.97 19.01 9.29
N VAL A 85 -14.26 20.11 9.49
CA VAL A 85 -13.61 20.89 8.41
C VAL A 85 -12.39 20.15 7.84
N MET A 86 -11.65 19.42 8.67
CA MET A 86 -10.49 18.64 8.23
C MET A 86 -10.88 17.49 7.27
N VAL A 87 -12.07 16.88 7.42
CA VAL A 87 -12.54 15.81 6.52
C VAL A 87 -12.51 16.23 5.04
N PRO A 88 -13.24 17.28 4.59
CA PRO A 88 -13.21 17.69 3.19
C PRO A 88 -11.84 18.21 2.75
N VAL A 89 -11.07 18.83 3.64
CA VAL A 89 -9.71 19.31 3.32
C VAL A 89 -8.78 18.14 3.00
N VAL A 90 -8.72 17.12 3.86
CA VAL A 90 -7.88 15.93 3.66
C VAL A 90 -8.36 15.12 2.45
N TYR A 91 -9.68 15.03 2.24
CA TYR A 91 -10.23 14.38 1.05
C TYR A 91 -9.89 15.14 -0.25
N GLY A 92 -9.96 16.48 -0.22
CA GLY A 92 -9.52 17.33 -1.32
C GLY A 92 -8.03 17.16 -1.63
N LEU A 93 -7.19 17.06 -0.59
CA LEU A 93 -5.76 16.77 -0.73
C LEU A 93 -5.51 15.39 -1.36
N PHE A 94 -6.27 14.36 -0.96
CA PHE A 94 -6.23 13.03 -1.59
C PHE A 94 -6.45 13.13 -3.11
N ILE A 95 -7.49 13.85 -3.56
CA ILE A 95 -7.81 14.05 -4.98
C ILE A 95 -6.68 14.84 -5.67
N ALA A 96 -6.25 15.95 -5.08
CA ALA A 96 -5.22 16.81 -5.65
C ALA A 96 -3.91 16.04 -5.88
N LEU A 97 -3.46 15.25 -4.90
CA LEU A 97 -2.27 14.41 -5.02
C LEU A 97 -2.43 13.32 -6.08
N GLY A 98 -3.63 12.75 -6.24
CA GLY A 98 -3.93 11.81 -7.31
C GLY A 98 -3.81 12.43 -8.71
N ILE A 99 -4.25 13.69 -8.86
CA ILE A 99 -4.10 14.46 -10.10
C ILE A 99 -2.62 14.76 -10.36
N VAL A 100 -1.89 15.23 -9.34
CA VAL A 100 -0.45 15.52 -9.42
C VAL A 100 0.35 14.27 -9.81
N TYR A 101 0.05 13.11 -9.20
CA TYR A 101 0.64 11.83 -9.59
C TYR A 101 0.46 11.56 -11.09
N ARG A 102 -0.78 11.63 -11.59
CA ARG A 102 -1.06 11.34 -13.00
C ARG A 102 -0.32 12.33 -13.92
N TRP A 103 -0.35 13.61 -13.59
CA TRP A 103 0.36 14.64 -14.35
C TRP A 103 1.88 14.41 -14.40
N LEU A 104 2.51 14.09 -13.26
CA LEU A 104 3.95 13.81 -13.19
C LEU A 104 4.33 12.53 -13.96
N ILE A 105 3.52 11.47 -13.86
CA ILE A 105 3.74 10.22 -14.58
C ILE A 105 3.57 10.39 -16.09
N ASP A 106 2.58 11.18 -16.54
CA ASP A 106 2.38 11.48 -17.96
C ASP A 106 3.51 12.36 -18.51
N LEU A 107 3.97 13.35 -17.73
CA LEU A 107 5.13 14.17 -18.07
C LEU A 107 6.41 13.33 -18.15
N HIS A 108 6.58 12.39 -17.21
CA HIS A 108 7.67 11.43 -17.23
C HIS A 108 7.62 10.58 -18.50
N LEU A 109 6.43 10.07 -18.85
CA LEU A 109 6.24 9.21 -20.01
C LEU A 109 6.56 9.90 -21.34
N LYS A 110 6.25 11.20 -21.47
CA LYS A 110 6.60 11.99 -22.66
C LYS A 110 8.10 12.02 -22.95
N ARG A 111 8.97 11.85 -21.93
CA ARG A 111 10.43 11.79 -22.11
C ARG A 111 10.92 10.49 -22.76
N PHE A 112 10.03 9.48 -22.89
CA PHE A 112 10.35 8.20 -23.52
C PHE A 112 9.78 8.05 -24.94
N ASP A 113 9.06 9.04 -25.49
CA ASP A 113 8.44 8.88 -26.80
C ASP A 113 9.45 8.71 -27.96
N SER A 114 10.74 8.97 -27.72
CA SER A 114 11.84 8.76 -28.68
C SER A 114 12.94 7.80 -28.21
N ASN A 115 12.88 7.27 -26.98
CA ASN A 115 13.97 6.46 -26.40
C ASN A 115 13.55 5.01 -26.20
N VAL A 116 14.30 4.07 -26.78
CA VAL A 116 14.12 2.63 -26.52
C VAL A 116 14.71 2.32 -25.15
N LEU A 117 13.86 1.86 -24.21
CA LEU A 117 14.35 1.42 -22.92
C LEU A 117 14.81 -0.04 -23.00
N VAL A 118 16.07 -0.26 -22.66
CA VAL A 118 16.65 -1.59 -22.52
C VAL A 118 16.44 -2.06 -21.08
N ILE A 119 15.50 -2.97 -20.88
CA ILE A 119 15.27 -3.64 -19.58
C ILE A 119 15.93 -5.01 -19.66
N MET A 120 16.90 -5.28 -18.79
CA MET A 120 17.65 -6.54 -18.75
C MET A 120 18.23 -6.96 -20.12
N GLY A 121 18.74 -5.99 -20.88
CA GLY A 121 19.35 -6.25 -22.19
C GLY A 121 18.36 -6.46 -23.34
N LYS A 122 17.04 -6.34 -23.10
CA LYS A 122 16.02 -6.45 -24.15
C LYS A 122 15.30 -5.11 -24.39
N GLU A 123 15.16 -4.76 -25.66
CA GLU A 123 14.40 -3.59 -26.10
C GLU A 123 12.90 -3.86 -25.94
N THR A 124 12.21 -2.97 -25.22
CA THR A 124 10.75 -3.07 -25.05
C THR A 124 10.04 -2.13 -26.04
N PRO A 125 9.10 -2.61 -26.87
CA PRO A 125 8.40 -1.76 -27.81
C PRO A 125 7.57 -0.68 -27.09
N ASN A 126 7.45 0.51 -27.69
CA ASN A 126 6.88 1.71 -27.06
C ASN A 126 5.50 1.48 -26.42
N ASN A 127 4.60 0.76 -27.11
CA ASN A 127 3.26 0.45 -26.59
C ASN A 127 3.27 -0.44 -25.32
N LYS A 128 4.20 -1.40 -25.22
CA LYS A 128 4.35 -2.25 -24.03
C LYS A 128 5.04 -1.47 -22.91
N MET A 129 5.98 -0.59 -23.25
CA MET A 129 6.68 0.26 -22.29
C MET A 129 5.74 1.22 -21.55
N LYS A 130 4.80 1.89 -22.25
CA LYS A 130 3.81 2.79 -21.61
C LYS A 130 2.96 2.07 -20.57
N ARG A 131 2.52 0.84 -20.89
CA ARG A 131 1.75 -0.01 -19.96
C ARG A 131 2.61 -0.47 -18.79
N LEU A 132 3.81 -0.98 -19.07
CA LEU A 132 4.74 -1.44 -18.05
C LEU A 132 5.11 -0.33 -17.07
N HIS A 133 5.40 0.88 -17.57
CA HIS A 133 5.71 2.04 -16.73
C HIS A 133 4.57 2.36 -15.75
N ASN A 134 3.32 2.37 -16.22
CA ASN A 134 2.17 2.63 -15.37
C ASN A 134 2.04 1.56 -14.26
N HIS A 135 2.12 0.28 -14.61
CA HIS A 135 2.04 -0.83 -13.65
C HIS A 135 3.20 -0.80 -12.64
N VAL A 136 4.44 -0.56 -13.11
CA VAL A 136 5.63 -0.45 -12.24
C VAL A 136 5.53 0.75 -11.31
N SER A 137 5.09 1.92 -11.79
CA SER A 137 4.94 3.12 -10.94
C SER A 137 3.95 2.90 -9.80
N LYS A 138 2.82 2.23 -10.08
CA LYS A 138 1.81 1.89 -9.08
C LYS A 138 2.36 0.88 -8.09
N ALA A 139 2.91 -0.24 -8.58
CA ALA A 139 3.51 -1.26 -7.74
C ALA A 139 4.60 -0.67 -6.82
N PHE A 140 5.45 0.22 -7.34
CA PHE A 140 6.49 0.87 -6.56
C PHE A 140 5.92 1.78 -5.47
N SER A 141 4.86 2.54 -5.77
CA SER A 141 4.16 3.35 -4.77
C SER A 141 3.52 2.50 -3.66
N GLU A 142 2.87 1.40 -4.01
CA GLU A 142 2.28 0.48 -3.01
C GLU A 142 3.35 -0.22 -2.16
N ALA A 143 4.47 -0.63 -2.76
CA ALA A 143 5.61 -1.19 -2.02
C ALA A 143 6.21 -0.18 -1.05
N GLY A 144 6.39 1.07 -1.47
CA GLY A 144 6.84 2.16 -0.60
C GLY A 144 5.89 2.40 0.56
N LEU A 145 4.58 2.35 0.31
CA LEU A 145 3.57 2.49 1.35
C LEU A 145 3.65 1.34 2.38
N VAL A 146 3.83 0.09 1.93
CA VAL A 146 4.01 -1.06 2.84
C VAL A 146 5.26 -0.88 3.69
N ILE A 147 6.39 -0.46 3.11
CA ILE A 147 7.64 -0.25 3.85
C ILE A 147 7.49 0.83 4.93
N VAL A 148 6.93 1.99 4.57
CA VAL A 148 6.70 3.08 5.53
C VAL A 148 5.74 2.63 6.64
N SER A 149 4.69 1.88 6.28
CA SER A 149 3.73 1.37 7.26
C SER A 149 4.38 0.39 8.25
N ILE A 150 5.26 -0.50 7.77
CA ILE A 150 6.04 -1.39 8.64
C ILE A 150 6.96 -0.56 9.57
N ALA A 151 7.64 0.47 9.05
CA ALA A 151 8.49 1.33 9.88
C ALA A 151 7.68 2.03 11.00
N VAL A 152 6.48 2.51 10.67
CA VAL A 152 5.54 3.06 11.66
C VAL A 152 5.10 2.00 12.67
N ALA A 153 4.79 0.77 12.22
CA ALA A 153 4.44 -0.31 13.12
C ALA A 153 5.59 -0.65 14.07
N VAL A 154 6.82 -0.76 13.58
CA VAL A 154 8.02 -1.02 14.42
C VAL A 154 8.20 0.05 15.49
N PHE A 155 7.89 1.31 15.17
CA PHE A 155 7.96 2.41 16.13
C PHE A 155 6.88 2.35 17.20
N LEU A 156 5.67 1.87 16.85
CA LEU A 156 4.53 1.83 17.77
C LEU A 156 4.46 0.55 18.59
N ASP A 157 4.66 -0.59 17.95
CA ASP A 157 4.59 -1.92 18.55
C ASP A 157 5.37 -2.96 17.75
N LEU A 158 6.42 -3.49 18.36
CA LEU A 158 7.30 -4.46 17.71
C LEU A 158 6.61 -5.81 17.46
N GLY A 159 5.71 -6.25 18.34
CA GLY A 159 4.99 -7.52 18.23
C GLY A 159 4.11 -7.57 16.99
N VAL A 160 3.30 -6.52 16.80
CA VAL A 160 2.44 -6.33 15.62
C VAL A 160 3.28 -6.20 14.35
N ALA A 161 4.40 -5.48 14.40
CA ALA A 161 5.30 -5.34 13.26
C ALA A 161 5.89 -6.68 12.81
N ILE A 162 6.32 -7.53 13.75
CA ILE A 162 6.79 -8.89 13.47
C ILE A 162 5.66 -9.72 12.85
N ALA A 163 4.45 -9.67 13.42
CA ALA A 163 3.30 -10.38 12.87
C ALA A 163 2.99 -9.95 11.43
N TRP A 164 3.04 -8.65 11.13
CA TRP A 164 2.90 -8.15 9.75
C TRP A 164 4.00 -8.66 8.85
N PHE A 165 5.25 -8.63 9.28
CA PHE A 165 6.38 -9.10 8.48
C PHE A 165 6.21 -10.58 8.11
N VAL A 166 5.85 -11.42 9.07
CA VAL A 166 5.58 -12.86 8.86
C VAL A 166 4.42 -13.05 7.89
N LEU A 167 3.30 -12.34 8.08
CA LEU A 167 2.15 -12.44 7.20
C LEU A 167 2.48 -11.96 5.78
N LEU A 168 3.09 -10.79 5.63
CA LEU A 168 3.48 -10.25 4.31
C LEU A 168 4.40 -11.23 3.57
N TYR A 169 5.40 -11.77 4.25
CA TYR A 169 6.27 -12.79 3.68
C TYR A 169 5.51 -14.06 3.28
N ALA A 170 4.65 -14.58 4.15
CA ALA A 170 3.83 -15.77 3.86
C ALA A 170 2.88 -15.54 2.67
N ASN A 171 2.30 -14.35 2.55
CA ASN A 171 1.45 -13.97 1.42
C ASN A 171 2.22 -13.88 0.11
N LEU A 172 3.35 -13.17 0.09
CA LEU A 172 4.20 -13.08 -1.10
C LEU A 172 4.68 -14.47 -1.55
N TRP A 173 5.05 -15.32 -0.60
CA TRP A 173 5.40 -16.72 -0.85
C TRP A 173 4.24 -17.50 -1.48
N LEU A 174 3.05 -17.36 -0.92
CA LEU A 174 1.85 -18.05 -1.37
C LEU A 174 1.37 -17.55 -2.74
N PHE A 175 1.42 -16.24 -2.99
CA PHE A 175 1.11 -15.63 -4.29
C PHE A 175 2.11 -16.03 -5.36
N HIS A 176 3.39 -16.09 -5.02
CA HIS A 176 4.41 -16.57 -5.96
C HIS A 176 4.14 -18.03 -6.35
N LYS A 177 3.94 -18.90 -5.36
CA LYS A 177 3.73 -20.34 -5.58
C LYS A 177 2.46 -20.66 -6.36
N LYS A 178 1.36 -19.96 -6.07
CA LYS A 178 0.03 -20.30 -6.62
C LYS A 178 -0.46 -19.35 -7.70
N ALA A 179 -0.20 -18.05 -7.60
CA ALA A 179 -0.77 -17.06 -8.50
C ALA A 179 0.18 -16.68 -9.64
N PHE A 180 1.49 -16.57 -9.40
CA PHE A 180 2.45 -16.08 -10.40
C PHE A 180 2.93 -17.17 -11.37
N GLY A 181 2.85 -18.45 -10.99
CA GLY A 181 3.31 -19.57 -11.82
C GLY A 181 2.24 -20.29 -12.64
N ALA A 182 0.96 -19.95 -12.50
CA ALA A 182 -0.11 -20.58 -13.27
C ALA A 182 -0.21 -19.98 -14.70
N GLU A 183 -1.03 -20.56 -15.59
CA GLU A 183 -1.42 -19.94 -16.88
C GLU A 183 -2.75 -19.17 -16.79
N ASP A 184 -2.96 -18.12 -17.60
CA ASP A 184 -4.06 -17.13 -17.40
C ASP A 184 -5.46 -17.77 -17.44
N HIS A 185 -5.55 -19.03 -17.90
CA HIS A 185 -6.78 -19.83 -17.98
C HIS A 185 -6.88 -20.91 -16.90
N ASP A 186 -5.83 -21.11 -16.10
CA ASP A 186 -5.85 -22.05 -15.00
C ASP A 186 -6.69 -21.50 -13.85
N ARG A 187 -7.73 -22.27 -13.53
CA ARG A 187 -8.53 -22.04 -12.33
C ARG A 187 -7.73 -22.53 -11.14
N LEU A 188 -7.43 -21.62 -10.22
CA LEU A 188 -6.61 -21.93 -9.07
C LEU A 188 -7.46 -22.56 -7.96
N THR A 189 -6.95 -23.65 -7.40
CA THR A 189 -7.48 -24.33 -6.20
C THR A 189 -8.81 -25.09 -6.41
N PHE A 190 -9.21 -25.90 -5.42
CA PHE A 190 -10.46 -26.69 -5.41
C PHE A 190 -11.73 -25.85 -5.66
N LEU A 191 -11.67 -24.55 -5.36
CA LEU A 191 -12.78 -23.61 -5.51
C LEU A 191 -12.83 -22.91 -6.88
N ASN A 192 -11.98 -23.28 -7.83
CA ASN A 192 -11.98 -22.72 -9.18
C ASN A 192 -11.86 -21.18 -9.23
N LEU A 193 -11.05 -20.59 -8.35
CA LEU A 193 -10.98 -19.15 -8.20
C LEU A 193 -10.09 -18.51 -9.27
N HIS A 194 -10.50 -17.34 -9.74
CA HIS A 194 -9.64 -16.50 -10.57
C HIS A 194 -8.48 -15.95 -9.72
N ARG A 195 -7.29 -15.77 -10.33
CA ARG A 195 -6.08 -15.33 -9.59
C ARG A 195 -6.27 -14.07 -8.76
N ARG A 196 -6.99 -13.10 -9.33
CA ARG A 196 -7.30 -11.83 -8.65
C ARG A 196 -8.16 -12.05 -7.41
N GLN A 197 -9.19 -12.89 -7.49
CA GLN A 197 -10.05 -13.22 -6.36
C GLN A 197 -9.28 -13.98 -5.29
N PHE A 198 -8.38 -14.88 -5.72
CA PHE A 198 -7.51 -15.60 -4.80
C PHE A 198 -6.61 -14.64 -3.99
N ILE A 199 -5.96 -13.67 -4.65
CA ILE A 199 -5.15 -12.64 -3.98
C ILE A 199 -6.03 -11.81 -3.02
N GLU A 200 -7.23 -11.43 -3.45
CA GLU A 200 -8.15 -10.61 -2.66
C GLU A 200 -8.64 -11.32 -1.39
N TYR A 201 -9.04 -12.58 -1.48
CA TYR A 201 -9.52 -13.35 -0.33
C TYR A 201 -8.41 -13.67 0.66
N ILE A 202 -7.25 -14.10 0.17
CA ILE A 202 -6.09 -14.36 1.04
C ILE A 202 -5.64 -13.07 1.72
N SER A 203 -5.56 -11.96 0.99
CA SER A 203 -5.24 -10.64 1.57
C SER A 203 -6.24 -10.21 2.63
N SER A 204 -7.53 -10.48 2.44
CA SER A 204 -8.59 -10.14 3.39
C SER A 204 -8.56 -11.02 4.63
N ALA A 205 -8.23 -12.30 4.50
CA ALA A 205 -8.11 -13.22 5.64
C ALA A 205 -7.00 -12.80 6.62
N ASN A 206 -5.90 -12.21 6.14
CA ASN A 206 -4.84 -11.70 7.01
C ASN A 206 -5.31 -10.62 7.99
N PHE A 207 -6.33 -9.84 7.61
CA PHE A 207 -6.89 -8.83 8.50
C PHE A 207 -7.49 -9.45 9.77
N LEU A 208 -8.12 -10.63 9.66
CA LEU A 208 -8.64 -11.36 10.81
C LEU A 208 -7.52 -11.85 11.72
N VAL A 209 -6.42 -12.34 11.14
CA VAL A 209 -5.26 -12.79 11.91
C VAL A 209 -4.63 -11.61 12.65
N VAL A 210 -4.44 -10.47 11.99
CA VAL A 210 -3.88 -9.28 12.64
C VAL A 210 -4.82 -8.72 13.71
N PHE A 211 -6.13 -8.76 13.49
CA PHE A 211 -7.10 -8.39 14.51
C PHE A 211 -6.97 -9.28 15.77
N ALA A 212 -6.82 -10.59 15.59
CA ALA A 212 -6.59 -11.51 16.72
C ALA A 212 -5.28 -11.20 17.48
N VAL A 213 -4.19 -10.91 16.75
CA VAL A 213 -2.92 -10.49 17.36
C VAL A 213 -3.09 -9.19 18.15
N LEU A 214 -3.74 -8.17 17.56
CA LEU A 214 -4.00 -6.91 18.24
C LEU A 214 -4.87 -7.08 19.48
N ALA A 215 -5.87 -7.98 19.46
CA ALA A 215 -6.70 -8.26 20.62
C ALA A 215 -5.90 -8.94 21.75
N VAL A 216 -4.96 -9.82 21.41
CA VAL A 216 -4.04 -10.44 22.39
C VAL A 216 -3.09 -9.38 22.97
N GLU A 217 -2.47 -8.56 22.12
CA GLU A 217 -1.60 -7.45 22.57
C GLU A 217 -2.35 -6.48 23.49
N LEU A 218 -3.60 -6.14 23.16
CA LEU A 218 -4.47 -5.29 23.96
C LEU A 218 -4.75 -5.85 25.36
N VAL A 219 -4.93 -7.16 25.49
CA VAL A 219 -5.31 -7.80 26.76
C VAL A 219 -4.09 -8.16 27.62
N TYR A 220 -2.98 -8.55 27.01
CA TYR A 220 -1.83 -9.13 27.72
C TYR A 220 -0.63 -8.20 27.83
N PHE A 221 -0.52 -7.17 26.98
CA PHE A 221 0.67 -6.31 26.89
C PHE A 221 0.36 -4.81 27.13
N ASP A 222 -0.80 -4.51 27.72
CA ASP A 222 -1.26 -3.15 28.07
C ASP A 222 -1.19 -2.16 26.88
N MET A 223 -1.35 -2.66 25.65
CA MET A 223 -1.38 -1.81 24.46
C MET A 223 -2.53 -0.81 24.57
N GLY A 224 -2.26 0.49 24.37
CA GLY A 224 -3.33 1.49 24.37
C GLY A 224 -4.38 1.18 23.30
N VAL A 225 -5.68 1.24 23.65
CA VAL A 225 -6.81 1.01 22.73
C VAL A 225 -6.68 1.81 21.43
N TYR A 226 -6.19 3.05 21.51
CA TYR A 226 -5.97 3.90 20.35
C TYR A 226 -4.83 3.43 19.44
N THR A 227 -3.73 2.96 20.03
CA THR A 227 -2.62 2.34 19.29
C THR A 227 -3.14 1.09 18.57
N ALA A 228 -3.95 0.27 19.23
CA ALA A 228 -4.58 -0.89 18.63
C ALA A 228 -5.50 -0.52 17.45
N ILE A 229 -6.37 0.49 17.61
CA ILE A 229 -7.25 0.98 16.53
C ILE A 229 -6.42 1.54 15.37
N PHE A 230 -5.38 2.34 15.66
CA PHE A 230 -4.51 2.91 14.64
C PHE A 230 -3.77 1.81 13.86
N LEU A 231 -3.15 0.86 14.55
CA LEU A 231 -2.48 -0.28 13.93
C LEU A 231 -3.46 -1.14 13.15
N LEU A 232 -4.70 -1.34 13.61
CA LEU A 232 -5.73 -2.06 12.86
C LEU A 232 -6.03 -1.37 11.51
N LEU A 233 -6.10 -0.05 11.49
CA LEU A 233 -6.33 0.73 10.27
C LEU A 233 -5.15 0.69 9.32
N VAL A 234 -3.93 0.85 9.85
CA VAL A 234 -2.71 0.73 9.05
C VAL A 234 -2.59 -0.69 8.50
N SER A 235 -2.97 -1.72 9.27
CA SER A 235 -3.01 -3.13 8.80
C SER A 235 -3.90 -3.27 7.57
N ARG A 236 -5.11 -2.67 7.60
CA ARG A 236 -6.02 -2.68 6.46
C ARG A 236 -5.39 -2.02 5.24
N MET A 237 -4.72 -0.87 5.44
CA MET A 237 -4.04 -0.16 4.37
C MET A 237 -2.88 -1.00 3.78
N VAL A 238 -2.09 -1.65 4.63
CA VAL A 238 -0.97 -2.52 4.24
C VAL A 238 -1.44 -3.71 3.42
N PHE A 239 -2.50 -4.40 3.85
CA PHE A 239 -3.03 -5.54 3.09
C PHE A 239 -3.69 -5.11 1.77
N GLN A 240 -4.38 -3.97 1.75
CA GLN A 240 -4.87 -3.40 0.48
C GLN A 240 -3.72 -3.05 -0.47
N ALA A 241 -2.63 -2.49 0.05
CA ALA A 241 -1.45 -2.18 -0.74
C ALA A 241 -0.74 -3.44 -1.24
N LEU A 242 -0.64 -4.49 -0.41
CA LEU A 242 -0.12 -5.79 -0.83
C LEU A 242 -0.96 -6.42 -1.94
N ASN A 243 -2.29 -6.37 -1.83
CA ASN A 243 -3.20 -6.87 -2.86
C ASN A 243 -2.97 -6.11 -4.18
N ARG A 244 -3.00 -4.77 -4.15
CA ARG A 244 -2.73 -3.94 -5.34
C ARG A 244 -1.35 -4.22 -5.92
N PHE A 245 -0.31 -4.26 -5.10
CA PHE A 245 1.05 -4.62 -5.51
C PHE A 245 1.08 -5.98 -6.21
N SER A 246 0.41 -7.00 -5.67
CA SER A 246 0.40 -8.36 -6.22
C SER A 246 -0.36 -8.44 -7.55
N VAL A 247 -1.45 -7.68 -7.69
CA VAL A 247 -2.18 -7.57 -8.96
C VAL A 247 -1.35 -6.85 -10.01
N GLU A 248 -0.72 -5.73 -9.67
CA GLU A 248 0.18 -5.00 -10.57
C GLU A 248 1.39 -5.87 -10.97
N SER A 249 1.90 -6.67 -10.03
CA SER A 249 2.98 -7.64 -10.26
C SER A 249 2.64 -8.69 -11.33
N LEU A 250 1.40 -9.18 -11.37
CA LEU A 250 0.93 -10.09 -12.43
C LEU A 250 1.00 -9.44 -13.82
N TYR A 251 0.61 -8.17 -13.93
CA TYR A 251 0.72 -7.44 -15.20
C TYR A 251 2.19 -7.20 -15.57
N ILE A 252 3.03 -6.83 -14.61
CA ILE A 252 4.47 -6.62 -14.82
C ILE A 252 5.13 -7.90 -15.36
N LEU A 253 4.82 -9.06 -14.78
CA LEU A 253 5.31 -10.36 -15.25
C LEU A 253 4.90 -10.68 -16.70
N LYS A 254 3.69 -10.28 -17.11
CA LYS A 254 3.20 -10.49 -18.48
C LYS A 254 3.88 -9.60 -19.53
N PHE A 255 4.35 -8.42 -19.13
CA PHE A 255 4.98 -7.45 -20.03
C PHE A 255 6.51 -7.49 -20.01
N LEU A 256 7.11 -8.05 -18.95
CA LEU A 256 8.55 -8.26 -18.88
C LEU A 256 8.97 -9.46 -19.75
N PRO A 257 10.05 -9.32 -20.54
CA PRO A 257 10.53 -10.37 -21.43
C PRO A 257 11.42 -11.42 -20.73
#